data_AF-A0AAW9K7M3-F1
#
_entry.id   AF-A0AAW9K7M3-F1
#
_cell.length_a   1.000
_cell.length_b   1.000
_cell.length_c   1.000
_cell.angle_alpha   90.00
_cell.angle_beta   90.00
_cell.angle_gamma   90.00
#
_symmetry.space_group_name_H-M   'P 1'
#
loop_
_entity.id
_entity.type
_entity.pdbx_description
1 polymer ?
#
loop_
_entity_poly.entity_id
_entity_poly.type
_entity_poly.pdbx_seq_one_letter_code
_entity_poly.pdbx_strand_id
1 'polypeptide(L)' 'GIECWALGTWKRNNKITASYHEFMKENMRNMKVKFKKIKGHSGNTYNDMADKLAKEALIK' A
#
# COMPACT_ATOMS: atom_id res chain seq x y z
N GLY A 1 3.54 -8.73 -2.04
CA GLY A 1 3.57 -7.51 -1.20
C GLY A 1 2.16 -7.01 -0.99
N ILE A 2 1.96 -5.79 -0.50
CA ILE A 2 0.59 -5.22 -0.32
C ILE A 2 -0.19 -5.20 -1.64
N GLU A 3 0.52 -5.06 -2.77
CA GLU A 3 -0.05 -5.13 -4.13
C GLU A 3 -0.82 -6.44 -4.38
N CYS A 4 -0.42 -7.55 -3.77
CA CYS A 4 -1.06 -8.85 -4.00
C CYS A 4 -2.45 -8.90 -3.38
N TRP A 5 -2.69 -8.19 -2.27
CA TRP A 5 -4.02 -8.04 -1.71
C TRP A 5 -4.87 -7.06 -2.52
N ALA A 6 -4.27 -5.94 -2.98
CA ALA A 6 -4.96 -4.99 -3.83
C ALA A 6 -5.44 -5.64 -5.15
N LEU A 7 -4.55 -6.39 -5.82
CA LEU A 7 -4.85 -7.12 -7.06
C LEU A 7 -5.65 -8.41 -6.84
N GLY A 8 -5.79 -8.88 -5.60
CA GLY A 8 -6.54 -10.08 -5.25
C GLY A 8 -5.85 -11.40 -5.61
N THR A 9 -4.54 -11.39 -5.85
CA THR A 9 -3.75 -12.60 -6.13
C THR A 9 -3.46 -13.40 -4.85
N TRP A 10 -3.58 -12.77 -3.67
CA TRP A 10 -3.45 -13.44 -2.38
C TRP A 10 -4.79 -13.65 -1.68
N LYS A 11 -4.89 -14.75 -0.94
CA LYS A 11 -6.06 -15.07 -0.13
C LYS A 11 -6.18 -14.05 1.02
N ARG A 12 -7.41 -13.55 1.23
CA ARG A 12 -7.75 -12.54 2.24
C ARG A 12 -8.43 -13.23 3.42
N ASN A 13 -7.63 -13.74 4.35
CA ASN A 13 -8.13 -14.57 5.45
C ASN A 13 -8.64 -13.76 6.64
N ASN A 14 -8.45 -12.43 6.65
CA ASN A 14 -8.89 -11.57 7.74
C ASN A 14 -9.60 -10.32 7.22
N LYS A 15 -10.37 -9.67 8.10
CA LYS A 15 -11.18 -8.50 7.75
C LYS A 15 -10.33 -7.34 7.21
N ILE A 16 -9.14 -7.13 7.76
CA ILE A 16 -8.24 -6.05 7.34
C ILE A 16 -7.82 -6.21 5.88
N THR A 17 -7.35 -7.40 5.49
CA THR A 17 -6.93 -7.67 4.11
C THR A 17 -8.09 -7.70 3.12
N ALA A 18 -9.30 -8.07 3.58
CA ALA A 18 -10.52 -7.97 2.79
C ALA A 18 -10.92 -6.50 2.54
N SER A 19 -11.02 -5.69 3.59
CA SER A 19 -11.37 -4.26 3.47
C SER A 19 -10.33 -3.48 2.67
N TYR A 20 -9.04 -3.78 2.80
CA TYR A 20 -8.00 -3.18 1.97
C TYR A 20 -8.19 -3.49 0.49
N HIS A 21 -8.55 -4.74 0.14
CA HIS A 21 -8.83 -5.10 -1.25
C HIS A 21 -10.03 -4.35 -1.81
N GLU A 22 -11.13 -4.24 -1.06
CA GLU A 22 -12.32 -3.51 -1.49
C GLU A 22 -12.01 -2.03 -1.71
N PHE A 23 -11.35 -1.40 -0.73
CA PHE A 23 -10.90 -0.01 -0.83
C PHE A 23 -10.04 0.21 -2.08
N MET A 24 -9.03 -0.64 -2.30
CA MET A 24 -8.17 -0.51 -3.47
C MET A 24 -8.93 -0.77 -4.77
N LYS A 25 -9.85 -1.74 -4.80
CA LYS A 25 -10.66 -2.05 -5.98
C LYS A 25 -11.53 -0.87 -6.41
N GLU A 26 -12.13 -0.15 -5.46
CA GLU A 26 -12.91 1.06 -5.75
C GLU A 26 -12.03 2.20 -6.26
N ASN A 27 -10.90 2.46 -5.59
CA ASN A 27 -9.97 3.51 -6.01
C ASN A 27 -9.33 3.23 -7.37
N MET A 28 -8.98 1.96 -7.65
CA MET A 28 -8.39 1.54 -8.92
C MET A 28 -9.36 1.60 -10.10
N ARG A 29 -10.68 1.64 -9.85
CA ARG A 29 -11.67 1.94 -10.90
C ARG A 29 -11.63 3.40 -11.32
N ASN A 30 -11.39 4.30 -10.38
CA ASN A 30 -11.39 5.74 -10.61
C ASN A 30 -10.00 6.28 -10.99
N MET A 31 -8.92 5.54 -10.68
CA MET A 31 -7.54 5.97 -10.92
C MET A 31 -6.63 4.81 -11.33
N LYS A 32 -5.70 5.10 -12.25
CA LYS A 32 -4.69 4.13 -12.66
C LYS A 32 -3.58 3.99 -11.60
N VAL A 33 -3.67 2.97 -10.76
CA VAL A 33 -2.65 2.65 -9.76
C VAL A 33 -1.61 1.70 -10.36
N LYS A 34 -0.32 2.02 -10.19
CA LYS A 34 0.81 1.13 -10.53
C LYS A 34 1.65 0.90 -9.28
N PHE A 35 1.86 -0.36 -8.93
CA PHE A 35 2.75 -0.74 -7.84
C PHE A 35 4.19 -0.81 -8.35
N LYS A 36 5.09 -0.09 -7.69
CA LYS A 36 6.53 -0.14 -7.95
C LYS A 36 7.25 -0.44 -6.64
N LYS A 37 7.84 -1.63 -6.55
CA LYS A 37 8.64 -2.01 -5.39
C LYS A 37 9.98 -1.26 -5.42
N ILE A 38 10.20 -0.39 -4.46
CA ILE A 38 11.47 0.32 -4.26
C ILE A 38 12.24 -0.38 -3.14
N LYS A 39 13.56 -0.50 -3.30
CA LYS A 39 14.42 -1.03 -2.24
C LYS A 39 14.53 0.02 -1.13
N GLY A 40 14.38 -0.39 0.13
CA GLY A 40 14.55 0.52 1.27
C GLY A 40 15.96 1.13 1.29
N HIS A 41 16.08 2.37 1.78
CA HIS A 41 17.35 3.11 1.87
C HIS A 41 18.07 3.33 0.53
N SER A 42 17.33 3.38 -0.58
CA SER A 42 17.90 3.69 -1.90
C SER A 42 18.09 5.19 -2.17
N GLY A 43 17.83 6.06 -1.18
CA GLY A 43 17.86 7.51 -1.35
C GLY A 43 16.71 8.06 -2.18
N ASN A 44 15.55 7.38 -2.19
CA ASN A 44 14.37 7.89 -2.88
C ASN A 44 13.62 8.86 -1.96
N THR A 45 13.72 10.15 -2.27
CA THR A 45 13.15 11.25 -1.47
C THR A 45 11.69 11.04 -1.10
N TYR A 46 10.87 10.53 -2.03
CA TYR A 46 9.43 10.34 -1.79
C TYR A 46 9.14 9.10 -0.95
N ASN A 47 9.92 8.03 -1.11
CA ASN A 47 9.83 6.85 -0.25
C ASN A 47 10.22 7.20 1.19
N ASP A 48 11.28 7.97 1.37
CA ASP A 48 11.78 8.34 2.69
C ASP A 48 10.82 9.32 3.39
N MET A 49 10.19 10.22 2.63
CA MET A 49 9.12 11.09 3.13
C MET A 49 7.89 10.29 3.56
N ALA A 50 7.48 9.29 2.77
CA ALA A 50 6.36 8.42 3.14
C ALA A 50 6.66 7.60 4.42
N ASP A 51 7.89 7.09 4.56
CA ASP A 51 8.32 6.37 5.77
C ASP A 51 8.32 7.28 7.01
N LYS A 52 8.77 8.53 6.86
CA LYS A 52 8.71 9.53 7.93
C LYS A 52 7.26 9.81 8.37
N LEU A 53 6.35 10.06 7.42
CA LEU A 53 4.94 10.31 7.71
C LEU A 53 4.28 9.10 8.40
N ALA A 54 4.61 7.88 7.94
CA ALA A 54 4.11 6.66 8.56
C ALA A 54 4.61 6.51 10.01
N LYS A 55 5.88 6.83 10.29
CA LYS A 55 6.43 6.85 11.65
C LYS A 55 5.77 7.89 12.55
N GLU A 56 5.54 9.09 12.03
CA GLU A 56 4.84 10.15 12.77
C GLU A 56 3.41 9.74 13.16
N ALA A 57 2.70 9.03 12.28
CA ALA A 57 1.35 8.54 12.54
C ALA A 57 1.28 7.45 13.64
N LEU A 58 2.39 6.78 13.95
CA LEU A 58 2.48 5.76 15.01
C LEU A 58 2.79 6.36 16.39
N ILE A 59 3.35 7.57 16.43
CA ILE A 59 3.77 8.25 17.66
C ILE A 59 2.64 9.13 18.25
N LYS A 60 1.52 9.25 17.53
CA LYS A 60 0.36 10.05 17.91
C LYS A 60 -0.75 9.19 18.53
#